data_AF-A0A8J3TCW7-F1
#
_entry.id   AF-A0A8J3TCW7-F1
#
_cell.length_a   1.000
_cell.length_b   1.000
_cell.length_c   1.000
_cell.angle_alpha   90.00
_cell.angle_beta   90.00
_cell.angle_gamma   90.00
#
_symmetry.space_group_name_H-M   'P 1'
#
loop_
_entity.id
_entity.type
_entity.pdbx_description
1 polymer ?
#
loop_
_entity_poly.entity_id
_entity_poly.type
_entity_poly.pdbx_seq_one_letter_code
_entity_poly.pdbx_strand_id
1 'polypeptide(L)'
;MVNTRGVGEEKGRRSGVAVVLNYSEFFLNAAVAVALGVGGFILLGVVAYDFVQGLGHGPFVRQVLQLLSGLLLVFIFTELIGTLRVVIATREVKAEPFLVVGIVASIRRVIVVGAEAENAIGTARFKDVMLEIGVLSGTVLVLGVTFFVLRMARAEEPPTSKGPTERL
;
A
#
# COMPACT_ATOMS: atom_id res chain seq x y z
N MET A 1 -27.11 49.31 -33.88
CA MET A 1 -27.69 48.43 -32.85
C MET A 1 -26.97 47.10 -32.90
N VAL A 2 -26.07 46.86 -31.94
CA VAL A 2 -25.32 45.60 -31.81
C VAL A 2 -26.22 44.61 -31.07
N ASN A 3 -26.50 43.46 -31.69
CA ASN A 3 -27.28 42.37 -31.11
C ASN A 3 -26.37 41.50 -30.24
N THR A 4 -26.42 41.69 -28.92
CA THR A 4 -25.79 40.83 -27.91
C THR A 4 -26.78 39.78 -27.41
N ARG A 5 -27.08 38.78 -28.24
CA ARG A 5 -27.78 37.57 -27.80
C ARG A 5 -26.97 36.36 -28.21
N GLY A 6 -26.40 35.66 -27.23
CA GLY A 6 -25.77 34.37 -27.48
C GLY A 6 -24.76 33.85 -26.46
N VAL A 7 -24.60 34.47 -25.28
CA VAL A 7 -23.70 33.93 -24.24
C VAL A 7 -24.48 33.75 -22.94
N GLY A 8 -25.23 32.65 -22.85
CA GLY A 8 -26.09 32.39 -21.68
C GLY A 8 -26.21 30.94 -21.22
N GLU A 9 -25.98 29.92 -22.06
CA GLU A 9 -26.58 28.60 -21.79
C GLU A 9 -25.62 27.39 -21.82
N GLU A 10 -24.39 27.51 -21.31
CA GLU A 10 -23.51 26.32 -21.13
C GLU A 10 -22.93 26.12 -19.72
N LYS A 11 -23.34 26.91 -18.72
CA LYS A 11 -22.75 26.83 -17.36
C LYS A 11 -23.47 25.89 -16.37
N GLY A 12 -24.65 25.36 -16.71
CA GLY A 12 -25.50 24.59 -15.77
C GLY A 12 -25.23 23.08 -15.67
N ARG A 13 -24.64 22.45 -16.70
CA ARG A 13 -24.50 20.97 -16.77
C ARG A 13 -23.24 20.40 -16.11
N ARG A 14 -22.26 21.23 -15.77
CA ARG A 14 -21.02 20.81 -15.07
C ARG A 14 -21.16 20.73 -13.54
N SER A 15 -22.18 21.39 -12.96
CA SER A 15 -22.35 21.46 -11.50
C SER A 15 -22.99 20.20 -10.91
N GLY A 16 -23.96 19.58 -11.59
CA GLY A 16 -24.64 18.38 -11.08
C GLY A 16 -23.76 17.12 -11.07
N VAL A 17 -22.86 16.97 -12.04
CA VAL A 17 -21.94 15.80 -12.13
C VAL A 17 -20.85 15.87 -11.05
N ALA A 18 -20.40 17.08 -10.68
CA ALA A 18 -19.41 17.27 -9.63
C ALA A 18 -19.94 16.94 -8.22
N VAL A 19 -21.23 17.19 -7.95
CA VAL A 19 -21.84 16.93 -6.64
C VAL A 19 -22.03 15.43 -6.38
N VAL A 20 -22.47 14.67 -7.38
CA VAL A 20 -22.65 13.20 -7.27
C VAL A 20 -21.30 12.47 -7.16
N LEU A 21 -20.28 12.97 -7.86
CA LEU A 21 -18.94 12.39 -7.82
C LEU A 21 -18.27 12.58 -6.45
N ASN A 22 -18.45 13.76 -5.82
CA ASN A 22 -17.93 14.06 -4.49
C ASN A 22 -18.59 13.22 -3.38
N TYR A 23 -19.89 12.99 -3.48
CA TYR A 23 -20.61 12.15 -2.50
C TYR A 23 -20.12 10.70 -2.52
N SER A 24 -19.87 10.17 -3.72
CA SER A 24 -19.35 8.81 -3.92
C SER A 24 -17.92 8.65 -3.39
N GLU A 25 -17.10 9.69 -3.51
CA GLU A 25 -15.72 9.73 -2.98
C GLU A 25 -15.69 9.64 -1.46
N PHE A 26 -16.50 10.48 -0.82
CA PHE A 26 -16.57 10.54 0.63
C PHE A 26 -17.09 9.22 1.20
N PHE A 27 -18.11 8.64 0.58
CA PHE A 27 -18.66 7.35 0.99
C PHE A 27 -17.65 6.21 0.84
N LEU A 28 -16.95 6.13 -0.29
CA LEU A 28 -15.95 5.08 -0.52
C LEU A 28 -14.76 5.21 0.45
N ASN A 29 -14.24 6.43 0.64
CA ASN A 29 -13.16 6.69 1.58
C ASN A 29 -13.56 6.35 3.02
N ALA A 30 -14.76 6.74 3.45
CA ALA A 30 -15.27 6.41 4.77
C ALA A 30 -15.47 4.90 4.94
N ALA A 31 -16.06 4.23 3.95
CA ALA A 31 -16.27 2.77 3.98
C ALA A 31 -14.95 2.01 4.08
N VAL A 32 -13.95 2.36 3.27
CA VAL A 32 -12.62 1.74 3.32
C VAL A 32 -11.91 2.05 4.63
N ALA A 33 -11.98 3.30 5.11
CA ALA A 33 -11.39 3.67 6.39
C ALA A 33 -11.99 2.88 7.57
N VAL A 34 -13.31 2.67 7.57
CA VAL A 34 -14.01 1.87 8.59
C VAL A 34 -13.69 0.40 8.46
N ALA A 35 -13.79 -0.19 7.26
CA ALA A 35 -13.52 -1.61 7.04
C ALA A 35 -12.10 -1.98 7.44
N LEU A 36 -11.12 -1.15 7.04
CA LEU A 36 -9.73 -1.34 7.40
C LEU A 36 -9.46 -1.05 8.88
N GLY A 37 -10.09 -0.02 9.47
CA GLY A 37 -9.95 0.25 10.90
C GLY A 37 -10.45 -0.94 11.74
N VAL A 38 -11.68 -1.37 11.49
CA VAL A 38 -12.32 -2.51 12.19
C VAL A 38 -11.53 -3.79 11.97
N GLY A 39 -11.14 -4.09 10.73
CA GLY A 39 -10.33 -5.26 10.42
C GLY A 39 -8.99 -5.28 11.17
N GLY A 40 -8.31 -4.13 11.24
CA GLY A 40 -7.04 -3.99 11.96
C GLY A 40 -7.20 -4.22 13.46
N PHE A 41 -8.26 -3.66 14.07
CA PHE A 41 -8.56 -3.88 15.48
C PHE A 41 -8.93 -5.33 15.79
N ILE A 42 -9.75 -5.97 14.95
CA ILE A 42 -10.10 -7.39 15.11
C ILE A 42 -8.84 -8.24 15.05
N LEU A 43 -8.00 -8.01 14.05
CA LEU A 43 -6.78 -8.79 13.84
C LEU A 43 -5.80 -8.62 15.01
N LEU A 44 -5.61 -7.39 15.50
CA LEU A 44 -4.82 -7.12 16.70
C LEU A 44 -5.39 -7.85 17.93
N GLY A 45 -6.70 -7.82 18.10
CA GLY A 45 -7.41 -8.50 19.19
C GLY A 45 -7.20 -10.01 19.15
N VAL A 46 -7.32 -10.64 17.98
CA VAL A 46 -7.09 -12.09 17.80
C VAL A 46 -5.65 -12.45 18.15
N VAL A 47 -4.66 -11.72 17.61
CA VAL A 47 -3.24 -11.98 17.89
C VAL A 47 -2.92 -11.82 19.37
N ALA A 48 -3.45 -10.79 20.02
CA ALA A 48 -3.25 -10.57 21.45
C ALA A 48 -3.93 -11.67 22.30
N TYR A 49 -5.15 -12.06 21.94
CA TYR A 49 -5.91 -13.10 22.61
C TYR A 49 -5.20 -14.46 22.51
N ASP A 50 -4.78 -14.85 21.31
CA ASP A 50 -4.07 -16.11 21.06
C ASP A 50 -2.76 -16.17 21.84
N PHE A 51 -2.03 -15.06 21.92
CA PHE A 51 -0.81 -14.98 22.73
C PHE A 51 -1.10 -15.18 24.22
N VAL A 52 -2.08 -14.44 24.78
CA VAL A 52 -2.42 -14.53 26.22
C VAL A 52 -2.94 -15.91 26.59
N GLN A 53 -3.78 -16.52 25.75
CA GLN A 53 -4.26 -17.90 25.94
C GLN A 53 -3.14 -18.94 25.80
N GLY A 54 -2.17 -18.66 24.94
CA GLY A 54 -0.99 -19.50 24.76
C GLY A 54 -0.05 -19.47 25.97
N LEU A 55 -0.02 -18.39 26.76
CA LEU A 55 0.87 -18.26 27.92
C LEU A 55 0.64 -19.41 28.92
N GLY A 56 1.71 -20.16 29.20
CA GLY A 56 1.67 -21.34 30.07
C GLY A 56 1.34 -22.65 29.35
N HIS A 57 1.10 -22.65 28.04
CA HIS A 57 0.90 -23.85 27.22
C HIS A 57 2.02 -23.98 26.19
N GLY A 58 3.11 -24.68 26.57
CA GLY A 58 4.24 -24.99 25.68
C GLY A 58 5.47 -24.04 25.81
N PRO A 59 6.47 -24.19 24.91
CA PRO A 59 7.71 -23.42 24.97
C PRO A 59 7.49 -21.93 24.71
N PHE A 60 7.99 -21.08 25.61
CA PHE A 60 7.86 -19.61 25.52
C PHE A 60 8.34 -19.03 24.18
N VAL A 61 9.46 -19.55 23.65
CA VAL A 61 10.00 -19.10 22.36
C VAL A 61 8.99 -19.28 21.23
N ARG A 62 8.24 -20.39 21.20
CA ARG A 62 7.22 -20.65 20.18
C ARG A 62 6.07 -19.65 20.26
N GLN A 63 5.62 -19.31 21.47
CA GLN A 63 4.57 -18.31 21.69
C GLN A 63 5.01 -16.91 21.25
N VAL A 64 6.25 -16.53 21.53
CA VAL A 64 6.83 -15.25 21.08
C VAL A 64 6.94 -15.19 19.57
N LEU A 65 7.38 -16.27 18.90
CA LEU A 65 7.43 -16.31 17.44
C LEU A 65 6.04 -16.21 16.80
N GLN A 66 5.03 -16.88 17.38
CA GLN A 66 3.63 -16.76 16.94
C GLN A 66 3.09 -15.33 17.13
N LEU A 67 3.36 -14.70 18.27
CA LEU A 67 3.01 -13.31 18.52
C LEU A 67 3.70 -12.39 17.51
N LEU A 68 5.00 -12.57 17.27
CA LEU A 68 5.74 -11.75 16.30
C LEU A 68 5.14 -11.90 14.90
N SER A 69 4.82 -13.12 14.46
CA SER A 69 4.15 -13.36 13.18
C SER A 69 2.78 -12.66 13.08
N GLY A 70 1.99 -12.71 14.16
CA GLY A 70 0.71 -12.00 14.25
C GLY A 70 0.84 -10.47 14.28
N LEU A 71 1.76 -9.92 15.07
CA LEU A 71 2.03 -8.49 15.16
C LEU A 71 2.62 -7.95 13.86
N LEU A 72 3.45 -8.76 13.21
CA LEU A 72 3.78 -8.57 11.82
C LEU A 72 2.45 -8.51 11.07
N LEU A 73 1.62 -9.56 10.94
CA LEU A 73 0.35 -9.50 10.18
C LEU A 73 -0.43 -8.18 10.38
N VAL A 74 -0.64 -7.76 11.62
CA VAL A 74 -1.23 -6.46 12.01
C VAL A 74 -0.50 -5.28 11.37
N PHE A 75 0.82 -5.19 11.47
CA PHE A 75 1.62 -4.14 10.86
C PHE A 75 1.42 -4.04 9.32
N ILE A 76 1.21 -5.15 8.58
CA ILE A 76 0.94 -5.04 7.12
C ILE A 76 -0.43 -4.45 6.99
N PHE A 77 -1.37 -4.98 7.76
CA PHE A 77 -2.75 -4.59 7.67
C PHE A 77 -2.86 -3.09 7.89
N THR A 78 -2.23 -2.56 8.94
CA THR A 78 -2.17 -1.13 9.27
C THR A 78 -1.44 -0.31 8.21
N GLU A 79 -0.32 -0.80 7.69
CA GLU A 79 0.43 -0.11 6.64
C GLU A 79 -0.38 0.00 5.33
N LEU A 80 -1.07 -1.09 4.96
CA LEU A 80 -2.00 -1.12 3.83
C LEU A 80 -3.15 -0.12 4.03
N ILE A 81 -3.61 0.14 5.25
CA ILE A 81 -4.59 1.20 5.51
C ILE A 81 -4.05 2.55 5.10
N GLY A 82 -2.82 2.87 5.51
CA GLY A 82 -2.15 4.11 5.15
C GLY A 82 -2.04 4.26 3.64
N THR A 83 -1.58 3.21 2.96
CA THR A 83 -1.47 3.20 1.49
C THR A 83 -2.81 3.32 0.78
N LEU A 84 -3.77 2.46 1.11
CA LEU A 84 -5.04 2.40 0.41
C LEU A 84 -5.79 3.72 0.55
N ARG A 85 -5.72 4.35 1.72
CA ARG A 85 -6.26 5.71 1.90
C ARG A 85 -5.60 6.72 0.96
N VAL A 86 -4.27 6.70 0.83
CA VAL A 86 -3.56 7.60 -0.09
C VAL A 86 -3.94 7.34 -1.55
N VAL A 87 -3.98 6.09 -1.98
CA VAL A 87 -4.32 5.70 -3.36
C VAL A 87 -5.75 6.10 -3.73
N ILE A 88 -6.71 5.88 -2.82
CA ILE A 88 -8.10 6.25 -3.07
C ILE A 88 -8.25 7.78 -3.06
N ALA A 89 -7.57 8.48 -2.15
CA ALA A 89 -7.62 9.94 -2.07
C ALA A 89 -7.02 10.65 -3.29
N THR A 90 -5.98 10.09 -3.92
CA THR A 90 -5.37 10.72 -5.10
C THR A 90 -6.07 10.41 -6.41
N ARG A 91 -6.93 9.37 -6.48
CA ARG A 91 -7.60 8.84 -7.70
C ARG A 91 -6.70 8.52 -8.90
N GLU A 92 -5.41 8.82 -8.82
CA GLU A 92 -4.34 8.41 -9.70
C GLU A 92 -3.51 7.35 -9.00
N VAL A 93 -3.36 6.19 -9.63
CA VAL A 93 -2.37 5.20 -9.21
C VAL A 93 -1.01 5.69 -9.69
N LYS A 94 -0.37 6.55 -8.89
CA LYS A 94 1.04 6.88 -9.11
C LYS A 94 1.84 5.61 -8.84
N ALA A 95 2.61 5.17 -9.84
CA ALA A 95 3.38 3.93 -9.75
C ALA A 95 4.34 3.92 -8.55
N GLU A 96 4.84 5.10 -8.14
CA GLU A 96 5.81 5.26 -7.06
C GLU A 96 5.26 4.81 -5.67
N PRO A 97 4.16 5.38 -5.12
CA PRO A 97 3.59 4.89 -3.85
C PRO A 97 3.06 3.45 -3.93
N PHE A 98 2.57 3.00 -5.09
CA PHE A 98 2.14 1.61 -5.25
C PHE A 98 3.32 0.63 -5.18
N LEU A 99 4.45 0.95 -5.84
CA LEU A 99 5.66 0.14 -5.81
C LEU A 99 6.32 0.11 -4.44
N VAL A 100 6.36 1.25 -3.72
CA VAL A 100 6.86 1.29 -2.33
C VAL A 100 6.11 0.28 -1.47
N VAL A 101 4.81 0.14 -1.68
CA VAL A 101 3.96 -0.74 -0.87
C VAL A 101 4.13 -2.19 -1.27
N GLY A 102 4.29 -2.48 -2.56
CA GLY A 102 4.71 -3.80 -3.03
C GLY A 102 6.07 -4.21 -2.43
N ILE A 103 7.03 -3.29 -2.35
CA ILE A 103 8.35 -3.53 -1.75
C ILE A 103 8.21 -3.81 -0.25
N VAL A 104 7.50 -2.96 0.50
CA VAL A 104 7.28 -3.15 1.95
C VAL A 104 6.59 -4.48 2.22
N ALA A 105 5.53 -4.83 1.49
CA ALA A 105 4.84 -6.12 1.64
C ALA A 105 5.76 -7.32 1.36
N SER A 106 6.61 -7.22 0.33
CA SER A 106 7.54 -8.29 -0.05
C SER A 106 8.65 -8.47 0.99
N ILE A 107 9.31 -7.39 1.42
CA ILE A 107 10.34 -7.41 2.48
C ILE A 107 9.78 -8.03 3.75
N ARG A 108 8.55 -7.67 4.08
CA ARG A 108 7.90 -8.15 5.28
C ARG A 108 7.66 -9.66 5.25
N ARG A 109 7.22 -10.22 4.12
CA ARG A 109 7.08 -11.67 3.99
C ARG A 109 8.42 -12.40 4.04
N VAL A 110 9.50 -11.81 3.50
CA VAL A 110 10.87 -12.34 3.68
C VAL A 110 11.23 -12.47 5.15
N ILE A 111 10.92 -11.47 5.99
CA ILE A 111 11.19 -11.52 7.43
C ILE A 111 10.40 -12.62 8.14
N VAL A 112 9.10 -12.75 7.85
CA VAL A 112 8.23 -13.77 8.46
C VAL A 112 8.70 -15.18 8.07
N VAL A 113 8.89 -15.43 6.78
CA VAL A 113 9.34 -16.73 6.27
C VAL A 113 10.75 -17.05 6.77
N GLY A 114 11.62 -16.04 6.87
CA GLY A 114 12.95 -16.17 7.47
C GLY A 114 12.91 -16.62 8.93
N ALA A 115 12.01 -16.06 9.75
CA ALA A 115 11.83 -16.49 11.14
C ALA A 115 11.24 -17.91 11.24
N GLU A 116 10.35 -18.28 10.33
CA GLU A 116 9.79 -19.63 10.27
C GLU A 116 10.82 -20.67 9.80
N ALA A 117 11.81 -20.27 9.00
CA ALA A 117 12.82 -21.15 8.43
C ALA A 117 13.67 -21.88 9.48
N GLU A 118 13.88 -21.29 10.66
CA GLU A 118 14.56 -21.96 11.78
C GLU A 118 13.86 -23.26 12.17
N ASN A 119 12.53 -23.30 12.11
CA ASN A 119 11.74 -24.49 12.42
C ASN A 119 11.79 -25.55 11.31
N ALA A 120 12.24 -25.18 10.10
CA ALA A 120 12.32 -26.06 8.96
C ALA A 120 13.68 -26.78 8.86
N ILE A 121 14.71 -26.32 9.59
CA ILE A 121 16.07 -26.89 9.55
C ILE A 121 16.03 -28.38 9.90
N GLY A 122 16.68 -29.20 9.07
CA GLY A 122 16.73 -30.65 9.25
C GLY A 122 15.46 -31.42 8.86
N THR A 123 14.44 -30.72 8.33
CA THR A 123 13.20 -31.34 7.84
C THR A 123 13.15 -31.37 6.31
N ALA A 124 12.27 -32.21 5.73
CA ALA A 124 12.03 -32.23 4.28
C ALA A 124 11.48 -30.89 3.74
N ARG A 125 10.89 -30.04 4.60
CA ARG A 125 10.33 -28.73 4.22
C ARG A 125 11.40 -27.64 4.05
N PHE A 126 12.63 -27.88 4.51
CA PHE A 126 13.71 -26.88 4.44
C PHE A 126 13.92 -26.36 3.01
N LYS A 127 13.92 -27.27 2.03
CA LYS A 127 14.10 -26.93 0.62
C LYS A 127 12.99 -26.02 0.10
N ASP A 128 11.74 -26.29 0.47
CA ASP A 128 10.59 -25.50 0.01
C ASP A 128 10.63 -24.10 0.62
N VAL A 129 11.00 -23.98 1.90
CA VAL A 129 11.17 -22.69 2.58
C VAL A 129 12.34 -21.89 1.97
N MET A 130 13.46 -22.53 1.64
CA MET A 130 14.58 -21.87 0.96
C MET A 130 14.21 -21.37 -0.43
N LEU A 131 13.41 -22.13 -1.19
CA LEU A 131 12.91 -21.71 -2.50
C LEU A 131 11.95 -20.52 -2.34
N GLU A 132 11.04 -20.58 -1.38
CA GLU A 132 10.13 -19.47 -1.09
C GLU A 132 10.90 -18.18 -0.76
N ILE A 133 11.91 -18.25 0.12
CA ILE A 133 12.77 -17.09 0.43
C ILE A 133 13.47 -16.59 -0.84
N GLY A 134 14.02 -17.48 -1.67
CA GLY A 134 14.67 -17.10 -2.92
C GLY A 134 13.75 -16.35 -3.88
N VAL A 135 12.51 -16.83 -4.06
CA VAL A 135 11.49 -16.19 -4.92
C VAL A 135 11.07 -14.84 -4.34
N LEU A 136 10.87 -14.74 -3.02
CA LEU A 136 10.51 -13.50 -2.35
C LEU A 136 11.62 -12.46 -2.46
N SER A 137 12.87 -12.83 -2.21
CA SER A 137 14.03 -11.94 -2.39
C SER A 137 14.18 -11.49 -3.84
N GLY A 138 13.98 -12.40 -4.81
CA GLY A 138 13.94 -12.04 -6.23
C GLY A 138 12.84 -11.03 -6.55
N THR A 139 11.65 -11.19 -5.99
CA THR A 139 10.53 -10.25 -6.14
C THR A 139 10.88 -8.86 -5.59
N VAL A 140 11.47 -8.79 -4.40
CA VAL A 140 11.96 -7.52 -3.82
C VAL A 140 12.95 -6.82 -4.74
N LEU A 141 13.89 -7.55 -5.32
CA LEU A 141 14.87 -7.00 -6.27
C LEU A 141 14.20 -6.48 -7.55
N VAL A 142 13.28 -7.24 -8.15
CA VAL A 142 12.54 -6.81 -9.34
C VAL A 142 11.74 -5.53 -9.08
N LEU A 143 11.06 -5.45 -7.93
CA LEU A 143 10.32 -4.26 -7.54
C LEU A 143 11.24 -3.07 -7.27
N GLY A 144 12.38 -3.31 -6.60
CA GLY A 144 13.39 -2.29 -6.35
C GLY A 144 14.02 -1.73 -7.63
N VAL A 145 14.35 -2.60 -8.60
CA VAL A 145 14.85 -2.19 -9.92
C VAL A 145 13.78 -1.41 -10.68
N THR A 146 12.54 -1.88 -10.67
CA THR A 146 11.41 -1.18 -11.30
C THR A 146 11.24 0.22 -10.72
N PHE A 147 11.27 0.33 -9.39
CA PHE A 147 11.20 1.61 -8.68
C PHE A 147 12.37 2.53 -9.04
N PHE A 148 13.59 1.99 -9.10
CA PHE A 148 14.79 2.74 -9.48
C PHE A 148 14.70 3.28 -10.91
N VAL A 149 14.28 2.45 -11.87
CA VAL A 149 14.13 2.85 -13.29
C VAL A 149 13.07 3.95 -13.43
N LEU A 150 11.92 3.81 -12.77
CA LEU A 150 10.87 4.83 -12.80
C LEU A 150 11.31 6.15 -12.18
N ARG A 151 12.09 6.11 -11.09
CA ARG A 151 12.66 7.30 -10.46
C ARG A 151 13.67 7.99 -11.37
N MET A 152 14.50 7.21 -12.07
CA MET A 152 15.51 7.74 -13.00
C MET A 152 14.85 8.40 -14.22
N ALA A 153 13.85 7.76 -14.83
CA ALA A 153 13.12 8.30 -15.98
C ALA A 153 12.42 9.64 -15.69
N ARG A 154 12.06 9.91 -14.44
CA ARG A 154 11.45 11.18 -14.01
C ARG A 154 12.46 12.27 -13.66
N ALA A 155 13.70 11.90 -13.31
CA ALA A 155 14.75 12.87 -13.03
C ALA A 155 15.23 13.61 -14.30
N GLU A 156 14.92 13.05 -15.47
CA GLU A 156 15.29 13.61 -16.78
C GLU A 156 14.30 14.64 -17.34
N GLU A 157 13.14 14.91 -16.71
CA GLU A 157 12.26 16.01 -17.11
C GLU A 157 12.82 17.36 -16.58
N PRO A 158 13.51 18.16 -17.41
CA PRO A 158 14.03 19.45 -16.98
C PRO A 158 12.87 20.45 -16.97
N PRO A 159 12.87 21.48 -16.10
CA PRO A 159 11.92 22.57 -16.22
C PRO A 159 12.04 23.18 -17.63
N THR A 160 11.00 23.01 -18.44
CA THR A 160 10.88 23.64 -19.75
C THR A 160 10.61 25.13 -19.58
N SER A 161 11.60 25.88 -19.08
CA SER A 161 11.66 27.33 -19.24
C SER A 161 12.22 27.64 -20.62
N LYS A 162 11.41 27.40 -21.65
CA LYS A 162 11.54 28.13 -22.92
C LYS A 162 10.65 29.36 -22.85
N GLY A 163 11.29 30.51 -22.71
CA GLY A 163 10.79 31.78 -23.20
C GLY A 163 11.98 32.70 -23.55
N PRO A 164 12.50 32.66 -24.78
CA PRO A 164 13.45 33.67 -25.28
C PRO A 164 12.73 34.97 -25.70
N THR A 165 13.27 36.12 -25.29
CA THR A 165 13.19 37.42 -25.99
C THR A 165 11.83 38.15 -26.05
N GLU A 166 11.57 39.04 -25.10
CA GLU A 166 11.09 40.41 -25.39
C GLU A 166 12.32 41.32 -25.19
N ARG A 167 13.06 41.69 -26.25
CA ARG A 167 12.84 42.79 -27.19
C ARG A 167 12.77 44.17 -26.52
N LEU A 168 13.88 44.90 -26.71
CA LEU A 168 14.04 46.36 -26.89
C LEU A 168 13.56 47.28 -25.77
#